data_AF-A0A5J5CCD0-F1
#
_entry.id   AF-A0A5J5CCD0-F1
#
_cell.length_a   1.000
_cell.length_b   1.000
_cell.length_c   1.000
_cell.angle_alpha   90.00
_cell.angle_beta   90.00
_cell.angle_gamma   90.00
#
_symmetry.space_group_name_H-M   'P 1'
#
loop_
_entity.id
_entity.type
_entity.pdbx_description
1 polymer ?
#
loop_
_entity_poly.entity_id
_entity_poly.type
_entity_poly.pdbx_seq_one_letter_code
_entity_poly.pdbx_strand_id
1 'polypeptide(L)'
;MMEWASKRSVIRMNADKFRRFVKAPPRNYSVVIMFTALQPQRQQADEEFQVLANSWRYSSAFTNKVFFASVDFDEGSDVFQMLSMNSAPTFLHFPPKGKPRRSDTYELQVRGFAAEQLARWVADRTDVQIRVIRPPNYAGPLLLGFLLAVIGGLAYLRRHNLEFLFNKNCFVLIMTSGQMWNHIRGPPYAHKNPSTGQVSYIHGSSQAQFLG
;
A
#
# COMPACT_ATOMS: atom_id res chain seq x y z
N MET A 1 6.96 28.89 7.75
CA MET A 1 7.41 27.75 6.92
C MET A 1 8.11 26.69 7.75
N MET A 2 9.13 27.01 8.54
CA MET A 2 9.87 26.01 9.35
C MET A 2 9.00 25.15 10.28
N GLU A 3 8.03 25.75 10.99
CA GLU A 3 7.12 25.00 11.88
C GLU A 3 6.19 24.03 11.12
N TRP A 4 5.93 24.30 9.83
CA TRP A 4 5.08 23.44 9.00
C TRP A 4 5.92 22.32 8.38
N ALA A 5 7.13 22.68 7.94
CA ALA A 5 8.14 21.73 7.47
C ALA A 5 8.58 20.77 8.58
N SER A 6 8.47 21.16 9.86
CA SER A 6 8.74 20.26 11.00
C SER A 6 7.59 19.29 11.28
N LYS A 7 6.34 19.64 10.96
CA LYS A 7 5.18 18.73 11.10
C LYS A 7 5.01 17.78 9.91
N ARG A 8 5.32 18.24 8.69
CA ARG A 8 5.22 17.44 7.46
C ARG A 8 6.38 17.74 6.51
N SER A 9 6.90 16.72 5.85
CA SER A 9 7.95 16.88 4.82
C SER A 9 7.44 17.63 3.59
N VAL A 10 6.19 17.37 3.19
CA VAL A 10 5.48 18.10 2.14
C VAL A 10 4.39 18.98 2.74
N ILE A 11 4.46 20.29 2.49
CA ILE A 11 3.48 21.26 2.97
C ILE A 11 2.31 21.33 1.98
N ARG A 12 1.11 20.92 2.40
CA ARG A 12 -0.11 21.15 1.60
C ARG A 12 -0.50 22.63 1.62
N MET A 13 -0.59 23.21 0.44
CA MET A 13 -0.90 24.63 0.23
C MET A 13 -2.24 24.79 -0.47
N ASN A 14 -3.06 25.70 0.07
CA ASN A 14 -4.23 26.23 -0.61
C ASN A 14 -3.86 27.55 -1.33
N ALA A 15 -4.83 28.17 -2.00
CA ALA A 15 -4.63 29.43 -2.70
C ALA A 15 -4.07 30.56 -1.81
N ASP A 16 -4.56 30.71 -0.58
CA ASP A 16 -4.11 31.75 0.35
C ASP A 16 -2.67 31.52 0.84
N LYS A 17 -2.34 30.29 1.24
CA LYS A 17 -0.97 29.92 1.64
C LYS A 17 -0.01 30.09 0.48
N PHE A 18 -0.40 29.73 -0.74
CA PHE A 18 0.41 29.95 -1.93
C PHE A 18 0.69 31.44 -2.13
N ARG A 19 -0.32 32.31 -2.06
CA ARG A 19 -0.13 33.76 -2.19
C ARG A 19 0.79 34.31 -1.10
N ARG A 20 0.62 33.86 0.15
CA ARG A 20 1.38 34.35 1.32
C ARG A 20 2.82 33.85 1.39
N PHE A 21 3.10 32.59 1.02
CA PHE A 21 4.42 31.99 1.19
C PHE A 21 5.20 31.84 -0.13
N VAL A 22 4.53 31.88 -1.28
CA VAL A 22 5.15 31.67 -2.60
C VAL A 22 5.12 32.93 -3.46
N LYS A 23 4.13 33.83 -3.32
CA LYS A 23 4.10 35.09 -4.07
C LYS A 23 4.54 36.31 -3.27
N ALA A 24 4.13 36.45 -2.01
CA ALA A 24 4.47 37.62 -1.21
C ALA A 24 6.00 37.72 -0.96
N PRO A 25 6.63 38.88 -1.22
CA PRO A 25 7.97 39.19 -0.72
C PRO A 25 7.89 39.64 0.75
N PRO A 26 9.00 39.61 1.52
CA PRO A 26 10.34 39.11 1.15
C PRO A 26 10.50 37.59 1.34
N ARG A 27 11.26 36.93 0.46
CA ARG A 27 11.63 35.52 0.59
C ARG A 27 13.14 35.32 0.51
N ASN A 28 13.66 34.49 1.39
CA ASN A 28 15.06 34.03 1.41
C ASN A 28 15.16 32.51 1.20
N TYR A 29 14.09 31.88 0.73
CA TYR A 29 13.98 30.46 0.48
C TYR A 29 13.38 30.17 -0.90
N SER A 30 13.84 29.09 -1.50
CA SER A 30 13.25 28.43 -2.65
C SER A 30 12.11 27.51 -2.21
N VAL A 31 11.06 27.46 -3.02
CA VAL A 31 9.93 26.54 -2.82
C VAL A 31 9.79 25.67 -4.06
N VAL A 32 9.81 24.36 -3.87
CA VAL A 32 9.51 23.38 -4.91
C VAL A 32 8.09 22.89 -4.68
N ILE A 33 7.23 23.10 -5.68
CA ILE A 33 5.80 22.83 -5.57
C ILE A 33 5.39 21.78 -6.58
N MET A 34 4.75 20.73 -6.09
CA MET A 34 4.03 19.77 -6.91
C MET A 34 2.57 20.21 -7.05
N PHE A 35 2.15 20.45 -8.28
CA PHE A 35 0.75 20.64 -8.64
C PHE A 35 0.17 19.29 -9.03
N THR A 36 -0.85 18.85 -8.31
CA THR A 36 -1.47 17.53 -8.51
C THR A 36 -2.99 17.63 -8.55
N ALA A 37 -3.66 16.56 -8.96
CA ALA A 37 -5.08 16.35 -8.67
C ALA A 37 -5.29 14.86 -8.37
N LEU A 38 -6.31 14.56 -7.57
CA LEU A 38 -6.68 13.23 -7.07
C LEU A 38 -7.07 12.19 -8.15
N GLN A 39 -6.19 11.89 -9.12
CA GLN A 39 -6.35 10.80 -10.08
C GLN A 39 -5.40 9.63 -9.73
N PRO A 40 -5.81 8.35 -9.93
CA PRO A 40 -5.03 7.18 -9.52
C PRO A 40 -3.61 7.14 -10.10
N GLN A 41 -3.45 7.51 -11.38
CA GLN A 41 -2.15 7.53 -12.06
C GLN A 41 -1.20 8.60 -11.51
N ARG A 42 -1.73 9.60 -10.79
CA ARG A 42 -0.95 10.70 -10.19
C ARG A 42 -0.46 10.37 -8.78
N GLN A 43 -0.94 9.28 -8.18
CA GLN A 43 -0.50 8.81 -6.85
C GLN A 43 0.97 8.41 -6.86
N GLN A 44 1.45 7.79 -7.94
CA GLN A 44 2.87 7.41 -8.07
C GLN A 44 3.82 8.61 -8.02
N ALA A 45 3.43 9.75 -8.64
CA ALA A 45 4.22 10.96 -8.60
C ALA A 45 4.22 11.62 -7.21
N ASP A 46 3.09 11.55 -6.49
CA ASP A 46 3.01 12.01 -5.09
C ASP A 46 3.90 11.16 -4.17
N GLU A 47 3.89 9.84 -4.33
CA GLU A 47 4.76 8.92 -3.57
C GLU A 47 6.25 9.25 -3.77
N GLU A 48 6.71 9.39 -5.02
CA GLU A 48 8.11 9.75 -5.31
C GLU A 48 8.47 11.14 -4.78
N PHE A 49 7.53 12.10 -4.86
CA PHE A 49 7.73 13.44 -4.29
C PHE A 49 7.82 13.42 -2.76
N GLN A 50 7.02 12.59 -2.10
CA GLN A 50 7.09 12.39 -0.65
C GLN A 50 8.41 11.73 -0.24
N VAL A 51 8.88 10.73 -0.99
CA VAL A 51 10.19 10.10 -0.76
C VAL A 51 11.31 11.13 -0.86
N LEU A 52 11.28 11.99 -1.88
CA LEU A 52 12.24 13.09 -2.03
C LEU A 52 12.20 14.05 -0.83
N ALA A 53 11.01 14.52 -0.46
CA ALA A 53 10.84 15.48 0.63
C ALA A 53 11.25 14.90 1.99
N ASN A 54 10.95 13.62 2.23
CA ASN A 54 11.41 12.89 3.41
C ASN A 54 12.94 12.77 3.40
N SER A 55 13.53 12.40 2.28
CA SER A 55 14.99 12.28 2.12
C SER A 55 15.69 13.61 2.40
N TRP A 56 15.12 14.73 1.94
CA TRP A 56 15.65 16.06 2.23
C TRP A 56 15.59 16.38 3.73
N ARG A 57 14.46 16.09 4.37
CA ARG A 57 14.26 16.33 5.80
C ARG A 57 15.26 15.59 6.68
N TYR A 58 15.60 14.35 6.32
CA TYR A 58 16.58 13.53 7.06
C TYR A 58 18.02 13.72 6.59
N SER A 59 18.26 14.57 5.60
CA SER A 59 19.60 14.83 5.08
C SER A 59 20.43 15.63 6.07
N SER A 60 21.72 15.30 6.21
CA SER A 60 22.68 16.13 6.95
C SER A 60 22.92 17.50 6.29
N ALA A 61 22.59 17.63 5.01
CA ALA A 61 22.66 18.88 4.26
C ALA A 61 21.39 19.75 4.41
N PHE A 62 20.44 19.36 5.27
CA PHE A 62 19.18 20.07 5.44
C PHE A 62 19.40 21.55 5.79
N THR A 63 18.76 22.43 5.01
CA THR A 63 18.78 23.87 5.25
C THR A 63 17.39 24.47 5.14
N ASN A 64 17.21 25.61 5.80
CA ASN A 64 15.96 26.37 5.79
C ASN A 64 15.76 27.17 4.49
N LYS A 65 16.51 26.83 3.44
CA LYS A 65 16.52 27.53 2.15
C LYS A 65 15.67 26.83 1.11
N VAL A 66 15.32 25.55 1.27
CA VAL A 66 14.51 24.79 0.30
C VAL A 66 13.35 24.13 1.02
N PHE A 67 12.14 24.41 0.55
CA PHE A 67 10.90 23.83 1.07
C PHE A 67 10.13 23.10 -0.02
N PHE A 68 9.53 21.97 0.35
CA PHE A 68 8.67 21.17 -0.52
C PHE A 68 7.21 21.39 -0.17
N ALA A 69 6.38 21.61 -1.18
CA ALA A 69 4.95 21.82 -1.02
C ALA A 69 4.16 21.12 -2.12
N SER A 70 2.90 20.84 -1.85
CA SER A 70 1.96 20.34 -2.84
C SER A 70 0.68 21.18 -2.84
N VAL A 71 0.12 21.38 -4.03
CA VAL A 71 -1.16 22.06 -4.25
C VAL A 71 -2.04 21.08 -5.02
N ASP A 72 -3.18 20.73 -4.43
CA ASP A 72 -4.20 19.95 -5.10
C ASP A 72 -5.15 20.86 -5.88
N PHE A 73 -5.68 20.37 -7.00
CA PHE A 73 -6.66 21.10 -7.81
C PHE A 73 -7.94 21.43 -7.03
N ASP A 74 -8.42 20.52 -6.18
CA ASP A 74 -9.65 20.72 -5.42
C ASP A 74 -9.48 21.77 -4.30
N GLU A 75 -8.28 21.88 -3.72
CA GLU A 75 -7.95 22.86 -2.67
C GLU A 75 -7.46 24.22 -3.23
N GLY A 76 -7.11 24.27 -4.52
CA GLY A 76 -6.28 25.35 -5.08
C GLY A 76 -6.55 25.68 -6.53
N SER A 77 -7.74 25.43 -7.05
CA SER A 77 -8.15 25.68 -8.45
C SER A 77 -7.77 27.08 -8.97
N ASP A 78 -7.92 28.12 -8.12
CA ASP A 78 -7.47 29.49 -8.39
C ASP A 78 -5.98 29.58 -8.76
N VAL A 79 -5.12 28.78 -8.12
CA VAL A 79 -3.68 28.77 -8.38
C VAL A 79 -3.38 28.13 -9.73
N PHE A 80 -4.13 27.09 -10.11
CA PHE A 80 -4.03 26.47 -11.44
C PHE A 80 -4.42 27.45 -12.54
N GLN A 81 -5.51 28.19 -12.34
CA GLN A 81 -5.93 29.25 -13.28
C GLN A 81 -4.92 30.39 -13.34
N MET A 82 -4.40 30.84 -12.19
CA MET A 82 -3.41 31.92 -12.10
C MET A 82 -2.09 31.59 -12.80
N LEU A 83 -1.73 30.31 -12.87
CA LEU A 83 -0.53 29.81 -13.55
C LEU A 83 -0.84 29.25 -14.95
N SER A 84 -2.10 29.33 -15.40
CA SER A 84 -2.59 28.79 -16.68
C SER A 84 -2.18 27.32 -16.90
N MET A 85 -2.26 26.51 -15.84
CA MET A 85 -1.92 25.09 -15.88
C MET A 85 -3.15 24.27 -16.27
N ASN A 86 -3.05 23.60 -17.42
CA ASN A 86 -4.12 22.75 -17.96
C ASN A 86 -3.88 21.26 -17.68
N SER A 87 -2.72 20.91 -17.10
CA SER A 87 -2.31 19.53 -16.85
C SER A 87 -1.65 19.37 -15.49
N ALA A 88 -1.84 18.19 -14.92
CA ALA A 88 -1.20 17.72 -13.70
C ALA A 88 -0.76 16.25 -13.91
N PRO A 89 0.29 15.78 -13.21
CA PRO A 89 1.07 16.52 -12.23
C PRO A 89 2.17 17.40 -12.88
N THR A 90 2.43 18.56 -12.29
CA THR A 90 3.46 19.51 -12.76
C THR A 90 4.32 19.96 -11.58
N PHE A 91 5.65 19.96 -11.73
CA PHE A 91 6.56 20.45 -10.70
C PHE A 91 7.13 21.81 -11.10
N LEU A 92 7.04 22.78 -10.20
CA LEU A 92 7.54 24.13 -10.40
C LEU A 92 8.46 24.53 -9.24
N HIS A 93 9.59 25.14 -9.58
CA HIS A 93 10.48 25.77 -8.62
C HIS A 93 10.24 27.28 -8.59
N PHE A 94 10.03 27.81 -7.40
CA PHE A 94 9.91 29.25 -7.16
C PHE A 94 11.19 29.74 -6.46
N PRO A 95 12.02 30.54 -7.15
CA PRO A 95 13.23 31.08 -6.55
C PRO A 95 12.90 32.10 -5.44
N PRO A 96 13.86 32.35 -4.52
CA PRO A 96 13.69 33.31 -3.43
C PRO A 96 13.50 34.74 -3.96
N LYS A 97 14.11 35.07 -5.11
CA LYS A 97 14.03 36.39 -5.75
C LYS A 97 13.63 36.23 -7.21
N GLY A 98 12.76 37.12 -7.67
CA GLY A 98 12.31 37.17 -9.07
C GLY A 98 11.16 36.22 -9.40
N LYS A 99 10.84 36.14 -10.70
CA LYS A 99 9.82 35.23 -11.25
C LYS A 99 10.47 33.90 -11.67
N PRO A 100 9.73 32.78 -11.62
CA PRO A 100 10.19 31.51 -12.19
C PRO A 100 10.55 31.67 -13.67
N ARG A 101 11.65 31.04 -14.09
CA ARG A 101 12.08 30.92 -15.49
C ARG A 101 11.51 29.65 -16.11
N ARG A 102 11.58 29.48 -17.43
CA ARG A 102 11.15 28.23 -18.10
C ARG A 102 11.86 26.98 -17.57
N SER A 103 13.14 27.10 -17.22
CA SER A 103 13.94 26.02 -16.61
C SER A 103 13.52 25.66 -15.18
N ASP A 104 12.69 26.50 -14.53
CA ASP A 104 12.08 26.20 -13.24
C ASP A 104 10.79 25.37 -13.37
N THR A 105 10.38 25.02 -14.59
CA THR A 105 9.33 24.04 -14.84
C THR A 105 9.98 22.70 -15.13
N TYR A 106 9.59 21.67 -14.38
CA TYR A 106 10.07 20.32 -14.62
C TYR A 106 9.29 19.65 -15.75
N GLU A 107 10.01 19.18 -16.76
CA GLU A 107 9.43 18.46 -17.89
C GLU A 107 9.23 16.98 -17.54
N LEU A 108 8.09 16.69 -16.92
CA LEU A 108 7.74 15.35 -16.48
C LEU A 108 7.74 14.30 -17.61
N GLN A 109 7.29 14.70 -18.81
CA GLN A 109 7.17 13.81 -19.97
C GLN A 109 8.51 13.28 -20.47
N VAL A 110 9.59 14.05 -20.30
CA VAL A 110 10.92 13.70 -20.82
C VAL A 110 11.77 13.02 -19.74
N ARG A 111 11.73 13.52 -18.50
CA ARG A 111 12.62 13.09 -17.43
C ARG A 111 12.03 12.01 -16.52
N GLY A 112 10.72 11.78 -16.59
CA GLY A 112 10.00 10.89 -15.68
C GLY A 112 9.84 11.45 -14.27
N PHE A 113 9.16 10.71 -13.40
CA PHE A 113 8.76 11.14 -12.04
C PHE A 113 9.62 10.54 -10.91
N ALA A 114 10.72 9.87 -11.22
CA ALA A 114 11.59 9.27 -10.22
C ALA A 114 12.17 10.33 -9.27
N ALA A 115 12.17 10.03 -7.97
CA ALA A 115 12.66 10.90 -6.92
C ALA A 115 14.12 11.33 -7.15
N GLU A 116 14.97 10.45 -7.69
CA GLU A 116 16.37 10.73 -8.01
C GLU A 116 16.52 11.78 -9.11
N GLN A 117 15.63 11.77 -10.11
CA GLN A 117 15.63 12.76 -11.19
C GLN A 117 15.10 14.12 -10.71
N LEU A 118 14.07 14.09 -9.87
CA LEU A 118 13.57 15.30 -9.19
C LEU A 118 14.65 15.90 -8.29
N ALA A 119 15.39 15.08 -7.54
CA ALA A 119 16.51 15.53 -6.70
C ALA A 119 17.61 16.21 -7.52
N ARG A 120 17.99 15.64 -8.66
CA ARG A 120 18.98 16.23 -9.58
C ARG A 120 18.50 17.56 -10.13
N TRP A 121 17.25 17.63 -10.59
CA TRP A 121 16.68 18.89 -11.05
C TRP A 121 16.64 19.95 -9.94
N VAL A 122 16.24 19.59 -8.72
CA VAL A 122 16.28 20.54 -7.58
C VAL A 122 17.71 20.99 -7.30
N ALA A 123 18.70 20.09 -7.37
CA ALA A 123 20.11 20.44 -7.22
C ALA A 123 20.56 21.43 -8.30
N ASP A 124 20.21 21.21 -9.56
CA ASP A 124 20.53 22.13 -10.67
C ASP A 124 19.92 23.54 -10.48
N ARG A 125 18.76 23.63 -9.80
CA ARG A 125 18.06 24.91 -9.58
C ARG A 125 18.45 25.63 -8.30
N THR A 126 18.79 24.88 -7.26
CA THR A 126 18.99 25.41 -5.90
C THR A 126 20.40 25.26 -5.37
N ASP A 127 21.28 24.56 -6.10
CA ASP A 127 22.63 24.14 -5.68
C ASP A 127 22.63 23.23 -4.44
N VAL A 128 21.47 22.66 -4.09
CA VAL A 128 21.29 21.78 -2.95
C VAL A 128 21.20 20.33 -3.42
N GLN A 129 22.21 19.54 -3.10
CA GLN A 129 22.23 18.12 -3.43
C GLN A 129 21.43 17.30 -2.42
N ILE A 130 20.33 16.70 -2.89
CA ILE A 130 19.47 15.83 -2.08
C ILE A 130 19.80 14.37 -2.41
N ARG A 131 20.28 13.62 -1.43
CA ARG A 131 20.45 12.17 -1.56
C ARG A 131 19.14 11.48 -1.23
N VAL A 132 18.53 10.86 -2.23
CA VAL A 132 17.26 10.13 -2.07
C VAL A 132 17.51 8.84 -1.30
N ILE A 133 16.80 8.67 -0.18
CA ILE A 133 16.80 7.46 0.63
C ILE A 133 15.38 6.90 0.62
N ARG A 134 15.19 5.77 -0.07
CA ARG A 134 13.92 5.07 -0.09
C ARG A 134 13.79 4.30 1.23
N PRO A 135 12.76 4.55 2.07
CA PRO A 135 12.61 3.81 3.32
C PRO A 135 12.48 2.32 2.99
N PRO A 136 13.24 1.43 3.66
CA PRO A 136 13.17 0.00 3.39
C PRO A 136 11.76 -0.52 3.68
N ASN A 137 11.19 -1.26 2.74
CA ASN A 137 9.88 -1.88 2.91
C ASN A 137 9.99 -3.04 3.90
N TYR A 138 9.67 -2.78 5.17
CA TYR A 138 9.67 -3.79 6.23
C TYR A 138 8.50 -4.78 6.13
N ALA A 139 7.48 -4.52 5.29
CA ALA A 139 6.34 -5.43 5.17
C ALA A 139 6.76 -6.80 4.62
N GLY A 140 7.71 -6.84 3.67
CA GLY A 140 8.23 -8.08 3.10
C GLY A 140 8.91 -8.98 4.16
N PRO A 141 9.95 -8.50 4.85
CA PRO A 141 10.59 -9.25 5.93
C PRO A 141 9.65 -9.63 7.08
N LEU A 142 8.71 -8.75 7.46
CA LEU A 142 7.74 -9.04 8.52
C LEU A 142 6.74 -10.13 8.11
N LEU A 143 6.21 -10.09 6.89
CA LEU A 143 5.33 -11.15 6.35
C LEU A 143 6.06 -12.49 6.24
N LEU A 144 7.32 -12.47 5.79
CA LEU A 144 8.14 -13.68 5.74
C LEU A 144 8.39 -14.24 7.14
N GLY A 145 8.72 -13.38 8.11
CA GLY A 145 8.89 -13.78 9.51
C GLY A 145 7.61 -14.36 10.11
N PHE A 146 6.46 -13.73 9.84
CA PHE A 146 5.15 -14.24 10.27
C PHE A 146 4.84 -15.59 9.64
N LEU A 147 5.06 -15.74 8.33
CA LEU A 147 4.85 -17.00 7.61
C LEU A 147 5.72 -18.13 8.19
N LEU A 148 7.00 -17.86 8.46
CA LEU A 148 7.91 -18.82 9.08
C LEU A 148 7.49 -19.19 10.50
N ALA A 149 7.00 -18.22 11.29
CA ALA A 149 6.47 -18.48 12.63
C ALA A 149 5.21 -19.37 12.58
N VAL A 150 4.30 -19.14 11.62
CA VAL A 150 3.10 -19.96 11.43
C VAL A 150 3.47 -21.38 10.99
N ILE A 151 4.38 -21.52 10.02
CA ILE A 151 4.86 -22.84 9.56
C ILE A 151 5.57 -23.58 10.69
N GLY A 152 6.44 -22.90 11.45
CA GLY A 152 7.12 -23.46 12.61
C GLY A 152 6.14 -23.89 13.71
N GLY A 153 5.14 -23.06 14.01
CA GLY A 153 4.08 -23.38 14.97
C GLY A 153 3.22 -24.57 14.54
N LEU A 154 2.81 -24.63 13.27
CA LEU A 154 2.08 -25.76 12.70
C LEU A 154 2.92 -27.04 12.73
N ALA A 155 4.21 -26.97 12.38
CA ALA A 155 5.11 -28.12 12.43
C ALA A 155 5.32 -28.61 13.88
N TYR A 156 5.42 -27.70 14.84
CA TYR A 156 5.52 -28.02 16.27
C TYR A 156 4.25 -28.71 16.79
N LEU A 157 3.07 -28.16 16.50
CA LEU A 157 1.78 -28.76 16.86
C LEU A 157 1.58 -30.13 16.17
N ARG A 158 1.96 -30.25 14.89
CA ARG A 158 1.87 -31.51 14.15
C ARG A 158 2.80 -32.58 14.74
N ARG A 159 4.01 -32.21 15.19
CA ARG A 159 4.95 -33.15 15.82
C ARG A 159 4.42 -33.68 17.16
N HIS A 160 3.71 -32.86 17.92
CA HIS A 160 3.10 -33.26 19.20
C HIS A 160 1.81 -34.08 19.03
N ASN A 161 0.98 -33.79 18.02
CA ASN A 161 -0.33 -34.45 17.82
C ASN A 161 -0.31 -35.72 16.96
N LEU A 162 0.85 -36.16 16.43
CA LEU A 162 0.92 -37.38 15.62
C LEU A 162 0.87 -38.67 16.45
N GLU A 163 1.07 -38.64 17.76
CA GLU A 163 0.90 -39.82 18.63
C GLU A 163 -0.58 -40.23 18.76
N PHE A 164 -1.52 -39.29 18.64
CA PHE A 164 -2.95 -39.59 18.70
C PHE A 164 -3.47 -40.25 17.40
N LEU A 165 -2.99 -39.79 16.23
CA LEU A 165 -3.33 -40.38 14.92
C LEU A 165 -2.69 -41.75 14.68
N PHE A 166 -1.52 -42.00 15.28
CA PHE A 166 -0.84 -43.30 15.24
C PHE A 166 -1.17 -44.21 16.44
N ASN A 167 -2.17 -43.86 17.25
CA ASN A 167 -2.65 -44.74 18.30
C ASN A 167 -3.43 -45.91 17.65
N LYS A 168 -2.93 -47.13 17.88
CA LYS A 168 -3.36 -48.39 17.25
C LYS A 168 -4.88 -48.65 17.36
N ASN A 169 -5.55 -47.99 18.31
CA ASN A 169 -6.97 -48.15 18.60
C ASN A 169 -7.89 -47.49 17.55
N CYS A 170 -7.49 -46.40 16.88
CA CYS A 170 -8.31 -45.74 15.86
C CYS A 170 -8.42 -46.57 14.57
N PHE A 171 -7.34 -47.28 14.21
CA PHE A 171 -7.34 -48.14 13.02
C PHE A 171 -8.22 -49.38 13.21
N VAL A 172 -8.22 -49.95 14.43
CA VAL A 172 -9.12 -51.05 14.80
C VAL A 172 -10.58 -50.59 14.75
N LEU A 173 -10.89 -49.41 15.31
CA LEU A 173 -12.25 -48.86 15.31
C LEU A 173 -12.78 -48.61 13.89
N ILE A 174 -11.97 -48.04 12.99
CA ILE A 174 -12.34 -47.81 11.58
C ILE A 174 -12.55 -49.13 10.83
N MET A 175 -11.74 -50.15 11.12
CA MET A 175 -11.89 -51.47 10.49
C MET A 175 -13.08 -52.27 11.06
N THR A 176 -13.46 -52.08 12.32
CA THR A 176 -14.63 -52.73 12.92
C THR A 176 -15.95 -51.98 12.69
N SER A 177 -15.94 -50.69 12.33
CA SER A 177 -17.16 -49.87 12.16
C SER A 177 -17.89 -50.08 10.82
N GLY A 178 -17.59 -51.13 10.07
CA GLY A 178 -18.32 -51.48 8.84
C GLY A 178 -17.99 -50.63 7.61
N GLN A 179 -16.93 -49.80 7.63
CA GLN A 179 -16.50 -48.99 6.48
C GLN A 179 -16.23 -49.84 5.21
N MET A 180 -15.69 -51.05 5.36
CA MET A 180 -15.51 -51.98 4.22
C MET A 180 -16.84 -52.50 3.65
N TRP A 181 -17.88 -52.68 4.47
CA TRP A 181 -19.21 -53.10 4.00
C TRP A 181 -19.85 -52.01 3.14
N ASN A 182 -19.72 -50.74 3.57
CA ASN A 182 -20.19 -49.58 2.81
C ASN A 182 -19.46 -49.42 1.47
N HIS A 183 -18.15 -49.64 1.42
CA HIS A 183 -17.34 -49.49 0.21
C HIS A 183 -17.65 -50.56 -0.86
N ILE A 184 -17.95 -51.80 -0.47
CA ILE A 184 -18.20 -52.89 -1.42
C ILE A 184 -19.63 -52.88 -1.97
N ARG A 185 -20.61 -52.52 -1.14
CA ARG A 185 -22.04 -52.65 -1.52
C ARG A 185 -22.71 -51.34 -1.92
N GLY A 186 -22.09 -50.19 -1.63
CA GLY A 186 -22.57 -48.87 -2.04
C GLY A 186 -24.08 -48.62 -1.82
N PRO A 187 -24.64 -48.88 -0.64
CA PRO A 187 -26.07 -48.71 -0.42
C PRO A 187 -26.48 -47.22 -0.51
N PRO A 188 -27.69 -46.91 -1.02
CA PRO A 188 -28.15 -45.53 -1.18
C PRO A 188 -28.39 -44.86 0.18
N TYR A 189 -28.04 -43.58 0.31
CA TYR A 189 -28.06 -42.83 1.58
C TYR A 189 -29.45 -42.67 2.24
N ALA A 190 -30.55 -42.87 1.50
CA ALA A 190 -31.91 -42.85 2.05
C ALA A 190 -32.90 -43.54 1.10
N HIS A 191 -33.92 -44.19 1.65
CA HIS A 191 -35.11 -44.61 0.90
C HIS A 191 -36.27 -43.64 1.15
N LYS A 192 -36.91 -43.18 0.08
CA LYS A 192 -38.20 -42.48 0.16
C LYS A 192 -39.34 -43.48 -0.07
N ASN A 193 -40.29 -43.54 0.86
CA ASN A 193 -41.48 -44.38 0.73
C ASN A 193 -42.47 -43.74 -0.28
N PRO A 194 -42.85 -44.42 -1.38
CA PRO A 194 -43.66 -43.83 -2.45
C PRO A 194 -45.09 -43.41 -2.05
N SER A 195 -45.62 -43.84 -0.91
CA SER A 195 -47.01 -43.56 -0.52
C SER A 195 -47.18 -42.47 0.54
N THR A 196 -46.14 -42.13 1.31
CA THR A 196 -46.23 -41.15 2.43
C THR A 196 -45.16 -40.07 2.43
N GLY A 197 -44.20 -40.10 1.49
CA GLY A 197 -43.26 -38.99 1.24
C GLY A 197 -42.24 -38.69 2.34
N GLN A 198 -42.25 -39.42 3.47
CA GLN A 198 -41.26 -39.26 4.52
C GLN A 198 -39.94 -39.98 4.19
N VAL A 199 -38.83 -39.31 4.49
CA VAL A 199 -37.47 -39.85 4.35
C VAL A 199 -37.15 -40.67 5.60
N SER A 200 -37.07 -41.99 5.48
CA SER A 200 -36.67 -42.84 6.60
C SER A 200 -35.16 -43.11 6.54
N TYR A 201 -34.46 -42.74 7.61
CA TYR A 201 -33.01 -42.91 7.75
C TYR A 201 -32.62 -44.20 8.48
N ILE A 202 -33.60 -44.96 8.98
CA ILE A 202 -33.39 -46.24 9.67
C ILE A 202 -34.32 -47.28 9.03
N HIS A 203 -33.74 -48.38 8.54
CA HIS A 203 -34.50 -49.49 7.95
C HIS A 203 -34.93 -50.45 9.06
N GLY A 204 -36.22 -50.80 9.12
CA GLY A 204 -36.79 -51.65 10.17
C GLY A 204 -36.52 -53.16 10.02
N SER A 205 -35.53 -53.58 9.22
CA SER A 205 -35.20 -54.99 9.01
C SER A 205 -33.72 -55.28 9.27
N SER A 206 -33.43 -56.44 9.86
CA SER A 206 -32.10 -56.85 10.33
C SER A 206 -31.04 -57.09 9.23
N GLN A 207 -31.35 -56.85 7.95
CA GLN A 207 -30.45 -57.15 6.83
C GLN A 207 -30.02 -55.93 5.99
N ALA A 208 -30.46 -54.72 6.31
CA ALA A 208 -30.03 -53.52 5.59
C ALA A 208 -29.89 -52.30 6.53
N GLN A 209 -28.83 -51.53 6.33
CA GLN A 209 -28.52 -50.31 7.06
C GLN A 209 -28.18 -49.19 6.05
N PHE A 210 -28.58 -47.96 6.36
CA PHE A 210 -28.21 -46.77 5.58
C PHE A 210 -26.93 -46.13 6.13
N LEU A 211 -26.15 -45.47 5.28
CA LEU A 211 -24.93 -44.78 5.70
C LEU A 211 -25.27 -43.61 6.64
N GLY A 212 -24.72 -43.67 7.86
CA GLY A 212 -24.56 -42.53 8.75
C GLY A 212 -23.11 -42.07 8.79
#